data_AF-A0A177EF29-F1
#
_entry.id   AF-A0A177EF29-F1
#
_cell.length_a   1.000
_cell.length_b   1.000
_cell.length_c   1.000
_cell.angle_alpha   90.00
_cell.angle_beta   90.00
_cell.angle_gamma   90.00
#
_symmetry.space_group_name_H-M   'P 1'
#
loop_
_entity.id
_entity.type
_entity.pdbx_description
1 polymer ?
#
loop_
_entity_poly.entity_id
_entity_poly.type
_entity_poly.pdbx_seq_one_letter_code
_entity_poly.pdbx_strand_id
1 'polypeptide(L)'
;MQDDRILQKECINPSEDSMKTLSDMEIYRIFTQEREIPLSQNVIKYIKQHMTYTTIEIYADIIKANYTTGILTEEAVHESIKNIKKERRIIEISPVKYTPEGIKRYKILKDRIIQQKNSIVTLKPNVNSIIFGMVRISDSGRIEIDDEDDSVTVSEIKKNEYFLGRGICAGFEGVLTENGYSVEKIHLPESKVHNNSSILSIPNFIVISQFIPTEESIKRINNILKVYTEYEISLCSVIIMVHERVNIINVRTEIENKISGEYKEIEFILIPGVGSKYFYPHGECSVYRNISLGTNPCEVKIENNVFLIGSFDLIDGIREECVFNGDFRKELSKTLLTQASFNPFIHYTDLSYTEDFLGMIIGDSYDCFTHTHNNQIFSVCGDFEKSEGQFLFFNGAERVFEICSYGDLSTE
;
A
#
# COMPACT_ATOMS: atom_id res chain seq x y z
N MET A 1 -23.04 -38.15 -39.37
CA MET A 1 -22.40 -36.94 -39.92
C MET A 1 -21.55 -36.35 -38.83
N GLN A 2 -20.28 -36.17 -39.16
CA GLN A 2 -19.20 -35.64 -38.32
C GLN A 2 -19.51 -34.21 -37.84
N ASP A 3 -19.01 -33.85 -36.66
CA ASP A 3 -17.93 -32.86 -36.57
C ASP A 3 -17.43 -32.72 -35.13
N ASP A 4 -16.22 -33.23 -34.93
CA ASP A 4 -15.31 -32.84 -33.85
C ASP A 4 -14.83 -31.40 -34.12
N ARG A 5 -15.07 -30.49 -33.17
CA ARG A 5 -14.29 -29.25 -33.08
C ARG A 5 -13.65 -29.13 -31.71
N ILE A 6 -12.39 -29.54 -31.73
CA ILE A 6 -11.33 -29.32 -30.75
C ILE A 6 -11.30 -27.83 -30.38
N LEU A 7 -11.48 -27.56 -29.07
CA LEU A 7 -11.11 -26.30 -28.44
C LEU A 7 -9.58 -26.16 -28.51
N GLN A 8 -9.09 -25.31 -29.41
CA GLN A 8 -7.71 -24.84 -29.37
C GLN A 8 -7.53 -24.00 -28.11
N LYS A 9 -6.77 -24.54 -27.15
CA LYS A 9 -6.10 -23.73 -26.12
C LYS A 9 -5.17 -22.77 -26.85
N GLU A 10 -5.42 -21.46 -26.74
CA GLU A 10 -4.40 -20.48 -27.04
C GLU A 10 -3.24 -20.70 -26.05
N CYS A 11 -2.16 -21.30 -26.55
CA CYS A 11 -0.87 -21.27 -25.88
C CYS A 11 -0.40 -19.81 -25.87
N ILE A 12 -0.57 -19.15 -24.73
CA ILE A 12 0.19 -17.94 -24.42
C ILE A 12 1.63 -18.41 -24.21
N ASN A 13 2.45 -18.30 -25.26
CA ASN A 13 3.89 -18.48 -25.13
C ASN A 13 4.39 -17.37 -24.18
N PRO A 14 5.06 -17.72 -23.06
CA PRO A 14 5.77 -16.72 -22.28
C PRO A 14 6.85 -16.09 -23.17
N SER A 15 7.03 -14.77 -23.08
CA SER A 15 8.04 -14.03 -23.83
C SER A 15 9.41 -14.71 -23.72
N GLU A 16 10.09 -14.89 -24.86
CA GLU A 16 11.33 -15.68 -25.02
C GLU A 16 12.50 -15.24 -24.10
N ASP A 17 12.44 -14.07 -23.47
CA ASP A 17 13.44 -13.65 -22.47
C ASP A 17 13.27 -14.30 -21.08
N SER A 18 12.17 -15.01 -20.82
CA SER A 18 11.90 -15.66 -19.53
C SER A 18 12.50 -17.07 -19.36
N MET A 19 13.13 -17.62 -20.41
CA MET A 19 13.71 -18.98 -20.40
C MET A 19 15.13 -19.06 -20.97
N LYS A 20 15.92 -17.98 -20.96
CA LYS A 20 17.36 -18.10 -21.24
C LYS A 20 18.04 -18.78 -20.05
N THR A 21 18.51 -20.00 -20.27
CA THR A 21 19.40 -20.69 -19.33
C THR A 21 20.77 -20.01 -19.37
N LEU A 22 21.32 -19.70 -18.20
CA LEU A 22 22.66 -19.10 -18.07
C LEU A 22 23.69 -19.98 -18.78
N SER A 23 24.55 -19.42 -19.63
CA SER A 23 25.68 -20.17 -20.19
C SER A 23 26.81 -20.32 -19.18
N ASP A 24 27.68 -21.33 -19.36
CA ASP A 24 28.86 -21.51 -18.50
C ASP A 24 29.81 -20.31 -18.60
N MET A 25 29.88 -19.71 -19.80
CA MET A 25 30.67 -18.51 -20.07
C MET A 25 30.18 -17.30 -19.27
N GLU A 26 28.87 -17.09 -19.15
CA GLU A 26 28.34 -15.96 -18.38
C GLU A 26 28.52 -16.14 -16.87
N ILE A 27 28.35 -17.36 -16.37
CA ILE A 27 28.63 -17.67 -14.97
C ILE A 27 30.11 -17.42 -14.67
N TYR A 28 31.00 -17.88 -15.55
CA TYR A 28 32.42 -17.67 -15.41
C TYR A 28 32.81 -16.18 -15.48
N ARG A 29 32.19 -15.40 -16.39
CA ARG A 29 32.38 -13.95 -16.46
C ARG A 29 31.98 -13.29 -15.13
N ILE A 30 30.78 -13.53 -14.65
CA ILE A 30 30.19 -12.83 -13.51
C ILE A 30 30.89 -13.16 -12.19
N PHE A 31 31.17 -14.44 -11.95
CA PHE A 31 31.80 -14.87 -10.70
C PHE A 31 33.33 -14.77 -10.76
N THR A 32 33.95 -15.32 -11.81
CA THR A 32 35.41 -15.45 -11.85
C THR A 32 36.09 -14.19 -12.38
N GLN A 33 35.59 -13.57 -13.46
CA GLN A 33 36.25 -12.42 -14.08
C GLN A 33 35.90 -11.10 -13.39
N GLU A 34 34.64 -10.88 -13.07
CA GLU A 34 34.18 -9.60 -12.49
C GLU A 34 34.36 -9.54 -10.97
N ARG A 35 34.30 -10.68 -10.29
CA ARG A 35 34.30 -10.76 -8.81
C ARG A 35 35.42 -11.61 -8.24
N GLU A 36 36.30 -12.15 -9.09
CA GLU A 36 37.47 -12.95 -8.67
C GLU A 36 37.11 -14.13 -7.76
N ILE A 37 35.93 -14.72 -7.95
CA ILE A 37 35.47 -15.90 -7.20
C ILE A 37 35.88 -17.14 -8.01
N PRO A 38 36.81 -17.97 -7.52
CA PRO A 38 37.19 -19.19 -8.23
C PRO A 38 36.05 -20.21 -8.19
N LEU A 39 35.68 -20.75 -9.35
CA LEU A 39 34.58 -21.71 -9.51
C LEU A 39 35.08 -23.11 -9.86
N SER A 40 34.39 -24.14 -9.35
CA SER A 40 34.50 -25.51 -9.85
C SER A 40 33.40 -25.82 -10.87
N GLN A 41 33.59 -26.84 -11.71
CA GLN A 41 32.58 -27.29 -12.68
C GLN A 41 31.25 -27.69 -12.02
N ASN A 42 31.31 -28.33 -10.85
CA ASN A 42 30.11 -28.73 -10.10
C ASN A 42 29.30 -27.49 -9.66
N VAL A 43 30.00 -26.45 -9.19
CA VAL A 43 29.37 -25.20 -8.75
C VAL A 43 28.75 -24.43 -9.91
N ILE A 44 29.41 -24.41 -11.09
CA ILE A 44 28.82 -23.82 -12.30
C ILE A 44 27.51 -24.53 -12.65
N LYS A 45 27.50 -25.86 -12.59
CA LYS A 45 26.29 -26.66 -12.84
C LYS A 45 25.19 -26.37 -11.81
N TYR A 46 25.56 -26.24 -10.53
CA TYR A 46 24.63 -25.89 -9.45
C TYR A 46 24.03 -24.49 -9.66
N ILE A 47 24.86 -23.50 -10.01
CA ILE A 47 24.42 -22.13 -10.34
C ILE A 47 23.44 -22.14 -11.51
N LYS A 48 23.73 -22.86 -12.61
CA LYS A 48 22.82 -23.01 -13.76
C LYS A 48 21.44 -23.54 -13.38
N GLN A 49 21.38 -24.43 -12.40
CA GLN A 49 20.13 -25.08 -11.97
C GLN A 49 19.28 -24.22 -11.03
N HIS A 50 19.91 -23.25 -10.35
CA HIS A 50 19.27 -22.53 -9.25
C HIS A 50 19.25 -21.01 -9.39
N MET A 51 19.96 -20.45 -10.37
CA MET A 51 19.98 -19.01 -10.65
C MET A 51 19.46 -18.69 -12.05
N THR A 52 19.06 -17.45 -12.23
CA THR A 52 18.62 -16.86 -13.51
C THR A 52 19.51 -15.68 -13.87
N TYR A 53 19.47 -15.23 -15.12
CA TYR A 53 20.13 -13.99 -15.55
C TYR A 53 19.83 -12.79 -14.66
N THR A 54 18.61 -12.70 -14.15
CA THR A 54 18.17 -11.59 -13.29
C THR A 54 18.67 -11.69 -11.85
N THR A 55 19.10 -12.87 -11.40
CA THR A 55 19.47 -13.12 -10.00
C THR A 55 20.95 -13.41 -9.80
N ILE A 56 21.66 -13.84 -10.85
CA ILE A 56 23.04 -14.33 -10.77
C ILE A 56 24.03 -13.27 -10.24
N GLU A 57 23.94 -12.02 -10.70
CA GLU A 57 24.87 -10.95 -10.28
C GLU A 57 24.70 -10.62 -8.79
N ILE A 58 23.45 -10.65 -8.30
CA ILE A 58 23.12 -10.43 -6.90
C ILE A 58 23.75 -11.52 -6.02
N TYR A 59 23.56 -12.80 -6.40
CA TYR A 59 24.15 -13.91 -5.67
C TYR A 59 25.67 -13.83 -5.69
N ALA A 60 26.26 -13.45 -6.82
CA ALA A 60 27.70 -13.33 -6.94
C ALA A 60 28.28 -12.22 -6.04
N ASP A 61 27.61 -11.07 -5.94
CA ASP A 61 28.01 -9.99 -5.02
C ASP A 61 27.98 -10.42 -3.55
N ILE A 62 26.91 -11.10 -3.14
CA ILE A 62 26.74 -11.58 -1.76
C ILE A 62 27.78 -12.65 -1.42
N ILE A 63 28.04 -13.55 -2.36
CA ILE A 63 29.08 -14.56 -2.21
C ILE A 63 30.44 -13.87 -2.09
N LYS A 64 30.75 -12.85 -2.89
CA LYS A 64 32.03 -12.12 -2.78
C LYS A 64 32.20 -11.45 -1.42
N ALA A 65 31.14 -10.85 -0.89
CA ALA A 65 31.17 -10.18 0.40
C ALA A 65 31.39 -11.13 1.58
N ASN A 66 30.83 -12.34 1.51
CA ASN A 66 30.83 -13.31 2.61
C ASN A 66 31.87 -14.42 2.48
N TYR A 67 32.45 -14.60 1.29
CA TYR A 67 33.37 -15.69 0.99
C TYR A 67 34.71 -15.13 0.51
N THR A 68 35.63 -14.93 1.45
CA THR A 68 36.90 -14.23 1.22
C THR A 68 38.07 -15.15 0.84
N THR A 69 37.96 -16.48 0.97
CA THR A 69 39.07 -17.39 0.64
C THR A 69 38.62 -18.77 0.15
N GLY A 70 39.12 -19.20 -1.00
CA GLY A 70 39.00 -20.58 -1.52
C GLY A 70 38.18 -20.69 -2.82
N ILE A 71 38.14 -21.91 -3.38
CA ILE A 71 37.20 -22.23 -4.46
C ILE A 71 35.78 -22.24 -3.86
N LEU A 72 34.83 -21.60 -4.52
CA LEU A 72 33.42 -21.57 -4.10
C LEU A 72 32.87 -23.00 -4.01
N THR A 73 32.11 -23.31 -2.96
CA THR A 73 31.46 -24.63 -2.79
C THR A 73 29.97 -24.54 -3.10
N GLU A 74 29.33 -25.68 -3.43
CA GLU A 74 27.88 -25.73 -3.64
C GLU A 74 27.10 -25.36 -2.36
N GLU A 75 27.64 -25.72 -1.19
CA GLU A 75 27.07 -25.37 0.11
C GLU A 75 27.08 -23.86 0.34
N ALA A 76 28.16 -23.15 0.01
CA ALA A 76 28.22 -21.70 0.10
C ALA A 76 27.24 -21.01 -0.86
N VAL A 77 27.05 -21.56 -2.06
CA VAL A 77 26.01 -21.09 -3.00
C VAL A 77 24.61 -21.32 -2.43
N HIS A 78 24.35 -22.50 -1.87
CA HIS A 78 23.07 -22.84 -1.26
C HIS A 78 22.74 -22.00 -0.03
N GLU A 79 23.72 -21.74 0.84
CA GLU A 79 23.58 -20.85 1.98
C GLU A 79 23.33 -19.42 1.54
N SER A 80 24.01 -18.93 0.50
CA SER A 80 23.74 -17.60 -0.07
C SER A 80 22.32 -17.50 -0.65
N ILE A 81 21.83 -18.56 -1.31
CA ILE A 81 20.45 -18.64 -1.79
C ILE A 81 19.45 -18.63 -0.62
N LYS A 82 19.76 -19.34 0.48
CA LYS A 82 18.95 -19.36 1.69
C LYS A 82 18.97 -18.03 2.44
N ASN A 83 20.12 -17.34 2.51
CA ASN A 83 20.28 -16.08 3.21
C ASN A 83 19.54 -14.96 2.47
N ILE A 84 19.60 -14.88 1.14
CA ILE A 84 18.71 -14.00 0.35
C ILE A 84 17.24 -14.32 0.65
N LYS A 85 16.86 -15.60 0.66
CA LYS A 85 15.48 -15.98 0.98
C LYS A 85 15.08 -15.71 2.43
N LYS A 86 16.02 -15.52 3.37
CA LYS A 86 15.73 -15.18 4.77
C LYS A 86 15.68 -13.67 4.98
N GLU A 87 16.62 -12.92 4.40
CA GLU A 87 16.71 -11.47 4.49
C GLU A 87 15.63 -10.77 3.65
N ARG A 88 15.26 -11.32 2.48
CA ARG A 88 14.17 -10.79 1.63
C ARG A 88 12.77 -11.30 1.98
N ARG A 89 12.63 -12.13 3.02
CA ARG A 89 11.30 -12.58 3.52
C ARG A 89 10.65 -11.58 4.46
N ILE A 90 11.30 -10.43 4.71
CA ILE A 90 10.74 -9.37 5.53
C ILE A 90 9.61 -8.67 4.78
N ILE A 91 9.68 -8.52 3.46
CA ILE A 91 8.71 -7.72 2.71
C ILE A 91 8.01 -8.57 1.65
N GLU A 92 6.69 -8.56 1.67
CA GLU A 92 5.82 -9.14 0.65
C GLU A 92 4.91 -8.05 0.09
N ILE A 93 4.80 -7.96 -1.24
CA ILE A 93 3.91 -7.00 -1.90
C ILE A 93 2.88 -7.77 -2.71
N SER A 94 1.62 -7.44 -2.51
CA SER A 94 0.49 -8.03 -3.22
C SER A 94 -0.50 -6.96 -3.69
N PRO A 95 -1.25 -7.20 -4.77
CA PRO A 95 -2.40 -6.38 -5.08
C PRO A 95 -3.42 -6.43 -3.94
N VAL A 96 -4.16 -5.34 -3.73
CA VAL A 96 -5.28 -5.36 -2.77
C VAL A 96 -6.35 -6.38 -3.21
N LYS A 97 -6.94 -7.07 -2.24
CA LYS A 97 -8.09 -7.95 -2.50
C LYS A 97 -9.37 -7.12 -2.61
N TYR A 98 -9.95 -7.05 -3.81
CA TYR A 98 -11.23 -6.36 -4.03
C TYR A 98 -12.29 -7.28 -4.65
N THR A 99 -13.54 -7.01 -4.27
CA THR A 99 -14.73 -7.67 -4.80
C THR A 99 -15.74 -6.58 -5.21
N PRO A 100 -16.13 -6.48 -6.49
CA PRO A 100 -16.95 -5.37 -7.01
C PRO A 100 -18.41 -5.31 -6.57
N GLU A 101 -18.78 -6.03 -5.52
CA GLU A 101 -20.18 -6.15 -5.10
C GLU A 101 -20.47 -5.19 -3.94
N GLY A 102 -20.94 -3.98 -4.25
CA GLY A 102 -21.29 -2.94 -3.26
C GLY A 102 -22.28 -3.41 -2.18
N ILE A 103 -23.21 -4.31 -2.52
CA ILE A 103 -24.14 -4.93 -1.56
C ILE A 103 -23.40 -5.72 -0.48
N LYS A 104 -22.30 -6.39 -0.84
CA LYS A 104 -21.52 -7.16 0.14
C LYS A 104 -20.73 -6.23 1.07
N ARG A 105 -20.17 -5.11 0.58
CA ARG A 105 -19.55 -4.07 1.42
C ARG A 105 -20.52 -3.58 2.48
N TYR A 106 -21.72 -3.21 2.06
CA TYR A 106 -22.78 -2.76 2.96
C TYR A 106 -23.08 -3.79 4.06
N LYS A 107 -23.25 -5.06 3.70
CA LYS A 107 -23.49 -6.15 4.66
C LYS A 107 -22.33 -6.33 5.65
N ILE A 108 -21.09 -6.35 5.16
CA ILE A 108 -19.89 -6.47 6.00
C ILE A 108 -19.81 -5.33 7.01
N LEU A 109 -20.06 -4.09 6.58
CA LEU A 109 -20.03 -2.93 7.47
C LEU A 109 -21.23 -2.89 8.43
N LYS A 110 -22.41 -3.36 8.00
CA LYS A 110 -23.61 -3.50 8.84
C LYS A 110 -23.37 -4.46 9.99
N ASP A 111 -22.67 -5.57 9.75
CA ASP A 111 -22.36 -6.58 10.77
C ASP A 111 -21.39 -6.06 11.84
N ARG A 112 -20.56 -5.06 11.51
CA ARG A 112 -19.60 -4.43 12.44
C ARG A 112 -20.22 -3.35 13.35
N ILE A 113 -21.51 -3.09 13.23
CA ILE A 113 -22.25 -2.23 14.17
C ILE A 113 -22.91 -3.14 15.21
N ILE A 114 -22.63 -2.95 16.50
CA ILE A 114 -23.12 -3.85 17.56
C ILE A 114 -24.60 -3.59 17.89
N GLN A 115 -25.06 -2.35 17.72
CA GLN A 115 -26.40 -1.92 18.11
C GLN A 115 -27.48 -2.59 17.27
N GLN A 116 -28.67 -2.80 17.86
CA GLN A 116 -29.83 -3.28 17.12
C GLN A 116 -30.28 -2.23 16.10
N LYS A 117 -30.36 -2.63 14.83
CA LYS A 117 -30.72 -1.74 13.72
C LYS A 117 -32.13 -2.05 13.24
N ASN A 118 -32.90 -1.01 12.93
CA ASN A 118 -34.21 -1.09 12.31
C ASN A 118 -34.07 -0.82 10.81
N SER A 119 -34.94 -1.45 10.01
CA SER A 119 -35.10 -1.09 8.61
C SER A 119 -35.91 0.22 8.51
N ILE A 120 -35.58 1.06 7.54
CA ILE A 120 -36.18 2.38 7.32
C ILE A 120 -37.71 2.26 7.17
N VAL A 121 -38.21 1.22 6.49
CA VAL A 121 -39.66 1.00 6.30
C VAL A 121 -40.42 0.74 7.61
N THR A 122 -39.71 0.39 8.68
CA THR A 122 -40.31 0.06 9.99
C THR A 122 -40.28 1.22 10.99
N LEU A 123 -39.73 2.37 10.59
CA LEU A 123 -39.61 3.54 11.44
C LEU A 123 -40.97 4.08 11.87
N LYS A 124 -41.09 4.39 13.16
CA LYS A 124 -42.29 5.02 13.73
C LYS A 124 -42.00 6.49 14.03
N PRO A 125 -42.91 7.42 13.69
CA PRO A 125 -42.76 8.83 14.05
C PRO A 125 -42.55 9.02 15.55
N ASN A 126 -41.64 9.93 15.93
CA ASN A 126 -41.34 10.30 17.32
C ASN A 126 -40.83 9.15 18.23
N VAL A 127 -40.35 8.05 17.65
CA VAL A 127 -39.72 6.95 18.39
C VAL A 127 -38.21 6.96 18.11
N ASN A 128 -37.40 6.91 19.17
CA ASN A 128 -35.96 6.78 19.02
C ASN A 128 -35.61 5.39 18.45
N SER A 129 -34.75 5.38 17.44
CA SER A 129 -34.34 4.19 16.73
C SER A 129 -32.92 4.34 16.22
N ILE A 130 -32.29 3.22 15.85
CA ILE A 130 -31.04 3.21 15.11
C ILE A 130 -31.32 2.58 13.77
N ILE A 131 -30.97 3.26 12.69
CA ILE A 131 -30.92 2.69 11.33
C ILE A 131 -29.47 2.47 10.94
N PHE A 132 -29.20 1.47 10.11
CA PHE A 132 -27.94 1.37 9.41
C PHE A 132 -28.20 1.66 7.95
N GLY A 133 -27.40 2.52 7.35
CA GLY A 133 -27.59 2.88 5.96
C GLY A 133 -26.33 3.47 5.33
N MET A 134 -26.39 3.64 4.03
CA MET A 134 -25.38 4.28 3.20
C MET A 134 -25.79 5.72 2.92
N VAL A 135 -24.87 6.66 3.12
CA VAL A 135 -25.10 8.07 2.90
C VAL A 135 -25.15 8.37 1.40
N ARG A 136 -26.18 9.12 1.00
CA ARG A 136 -26.31 9.74 -0.30
C ARG A 136 -26.40 11.25 -0.11
N ILE A 137 -25.63 12.00 -0.90
CA ILE A 137 -25.68 13.46 -0.91
C ILE A 137 -26.15 13.85 -2.31
N SER A 138 -27.26 14.59 -2.40
CA SER A 138 -27.74 15.12 -3.67
C SER A 138 -26.89 16.30 -4.14
N ASP A 139 -27.02 16.68 -5.42
CA ASP A 139 -26.37 17.89 -5.97
C ASP A 139 -26.79 19.18 -5.22
N SER A 140 -27.95 19.17 -4.57
CA SER A 140 -28.44 20.27 -3.73
C SER A 140 -27.92 20.22 -2.29
N GLY A 141 -27.01 19.31 -1.96
CA GLY A 141 -26.46 19.10 -0.61
C GLY A 141 -27.41 18.42 0.38
N ARG A 142 -28.54 17.87 -0.09
CA ARG A 142 -29.48 17.15 0.78
C ARG A 142 -28.88 15.79 1.13
N ILE A 143 -28.86 15.48 2.42
CA ILE A 143 -28.36 14.20 2.93
C ILE A 143 -29.53 13.23 3.03
N GLU A 144 -29.35 12.05 2.45
CA GLU A 144 -30.26 10.92 2.55
C GLU A 144 -29.49 9.68 3.02
N ILE A 145 -30.20 8.79 3.69
CA ILE A 145 -29.68 7.52 4.18
C ILE A 145 -30.47 6.43 3.48
N ASP A 146 -29.78 5.59 2.71
CA ASP A 146 -30.36 4.46 1.98
C ASP A 146 -30.06 3.16 2.74
N ASP A 147 -31.07 2.33 2.97
CA ASP A 147 -30.87 0.93 3.40
C ASP A 147 -31.26 -0.05 2.28
N GLU A 148 -31.44 -1.33 2.60
CA GLU A 148 -31.80 -2.32 1.59
C GLU A 148 -33.22 -2.17 1.04
N ASP A 149 -34.11 -1.49 1.77
CA ASP A 149 -35.55 -1.48 1.55
C ASP A 149 -36.08 -0.10 1.13
N ASP A 150 -35.50 1.00 1.65
CA ASP A 150 -35.99 2.37 1.44
C ASP A 150 -34.90 3.44 1.70
N SER A 151 -35.28 4.70 1.52
CA SER A 151 -34.43 5.88 1.75
C SER A 151 -35.12 6.85 2.72
N VAL A 152 -34.34 7.48 3.60
CA VAL A 152 -34.84 8.55 4.48
C VAL A 152 -33.98 9.80 4.39
N THR A 153 -34.64 10.96 4.32
CA THR A 153 -33.94 12.26 4.37
C THR A 153 -33.51 12.61 5.78
N VAL A 154 -32.28 13.10 5.93
CA VAL A 154 -31.78 13.69 7.17
C VAL A 154 -32.25 15.14 7.27
N SER A 155 -32.96 15.45 8.35
CA SER A 155 -33.47 16.79 8.64
C SER A 155 -32.46 17.65 9.39
N GLU A 156 -31.72 17.05 10.33
CA GLU A 156 -30.69 17.69 11.13
C GLU A 156 -29.72 16.65 11.71
N ILE A 157 -28.52 17.10 12.10
CA ILE A 157 -27.52 16.29 12.81
C ILE A 157 -27.13 17.06 14.07
N LYS A 158 -27.48 16.52 15.25
CA LYS A 158 -27.27 17.20 16.55
C LYS A 158 -25.89 16.99 17.16
N LYS A 159 -25.12 16.00 16.69
CA LYS A 159 -23.82 15.63 17.26
C LYS A 159 -22.74 16.68 16.95
N ASN A 160 -21.86 16.95 17.91
CA ASN A 160 -20.80 17.95 17.79
C ASN A 160 -19.66 17.58 16.81
N GLU A 161 -19.37 16.30 16.59
CA GLU A 161 -18.31 15.85 15.68
C GLU A 161 -18.82 14.72 14.77
N TYR A 162 -18.64 14.90 13.46
CA TYR A 162 -19.01 13.91 12.45
C TYR A 162 -18.30 14.16 11.11
N PHE A 163 -18.25 13.12 10.30
CA PHE A 163 -17.84 13.17 8.89
C PHE A 163 -18.80 12.30 8.08
N LEU A 164 -19.47 12.91 7.10
CA LEU A 164 -20.39 12.25 6.20
C LEU A 164 -20.04 12.62 4.77
N GLY A 165 -20.13 11.66 3.88
CA GLY A 165 -19.87 11.78 2.47
C GLY A 165 -20.62 10.66 1.78
N ARG A 166 -20.76 10.75 0.47
CA ARG A 166 -21.42 9.71 -0.33
C ARG A 166 -20.86 8.31 0.01
N GLY A 167 -21.64 7.25 -0.06
CA GLY A 167 -21.14 5.88 0.11
C GLY A 167 -20.58 5.53 1.49
N ILE A 168 -20.61 6.43 2.48
CA ILE A 168 -20.28 6.12 3.87
C ILE A 168 -21.41 5.30 4.46
N CYS A 169 -21.07 4.12 5.00
CA CYS A 169 -22.02 3.26 5.68
C CYS A 169 -21.87 3.44 7.20
N ALA A 170 -22.95 3.79 7.89
CA ALA A 170 -22.93 4.03 9.33
C ALA A 170 -24.29 3.71 9.99
N GLY A 171 -24.26 3.57 11.31
CA GLY A 171 -25.45 3.58 12.15
C GLY A 171 -25.86 5.00 12.52
N PHE A 172 -27.14 5.34 12.37
CA PHE A 172 -27.72 6.64 12.67
C PHE A 172 -28.78 6.50 13.75
N GLU A 173 -28.45 6.91 14.96
CA GLU A 173 -29.37 6.99 16.09
C GLU A 173 -30.15 8.29 16.04
N GLY A 174 -31.47 8.21 16.17
CA GLY A 174 -32.32 9.37 16.05
C GLY A 174 -33.81 9.05 15.95
N VAL A 175 -34.56 10.07 15.54
CA VAL A 175 -36.02 10.06 15.56
C VAL A 175 -36.57 10.49 14.20
N LEU A 176 -37.55 9.76 13.67
CA LEU A 176 -38.30 10.19 12.49
C LEU A 176 -39.27 11.32 12.86
N THR A 177 -39.08 12.49 12.27
CA THR A 177 -39.94 13.68 12.42
C THR A 177 -40.72 13.95 11.14
N GLU A 178 -41.64 14.92 11.17
CA GLU A 178 -42.39 15.36 9.98
C GLU A 178 -41.48 15.91 8.86
N ASN A 179 -40.28 16.42 9.22
CA ASN A 179 -39.33 17.01 8.27
C ASN A 179 -38.25 16.02 7.79
N GLY A 180 -38.27 14.78 8.29
CA GLY A 180 -37.25 13.76 8.03
C GLY A 180 -36.64 13.20 9.33
N TYR A 181 -35.59 12.41 9.18
CA TYR A 181 -34.88 11.78 10.29
C TYR A 181 -33.96 12.80 10.97
N SER A 182 -34.14 13.03 12.27
CA SER A 182 -33.29 13.88 13.08
C SER A 182 -32.21 13.00 13.72
N VAL A 183 -30.95 13.16 13.31
CA VAL A 183 -29.83 12.32 13.75
C VAL A 183 -29.25 12.89 15.04
N GLU A 184 -29.32 12.11 16.11
CA GLU A 184 -28.72 12.46 17.41
C GLU A 184 -27.27 11.99 17.50
N LYS A 185 -26.99 10.78 16.99
CA LYS A 185 -25.65 10.19 17.05
C LYS A 185 -25.35 9.32 15.85
N ILE A 186 -24.12 9.47 15.35
CA ILE A 186 -23.57 8.64 14.27
C ILE A 186 -22.60 7.63 14.89
N HIS A 187 -22.81 6.36 14.53
CA HIS A 187 -22.05 5.19 14.93
C HIS A 187 -21.33 4.65 13.69
N LEU A 188 -20.01 4.84 13.62
CA LEU A 188 -19.21 4.25 12.55
C LEU A 188 -19.01 2.75 12.82
N PRO A 189 -18.89 1.92 11.77
CA PRO A 189 -18.54 0.51 11.92
C PRO A 189 -17.25 0.35 12.72
N GLU A 190 -17.15 -0.69 13.55
CA GLU A 190 -15.88 -0.97 14.21
C GLU A 190 -14.82 -1.35 13.16
N SER A 191 -13.61 -0.82 13.32
CA SER A 191 -12.48 -1.30 12.52
C SER A 191 -12.14 -2.73 12.93
N LYS A 192 -11.71 -3.56 11.98
CA LYS A 192 -11.12 -4.86 12.33
C LYS A 192 -9.84 -4.56 13.12
N VAL A 193 -9.86 -4.84 14.42
CA VAL A 193 -8.73 -4.57 15.30
C VAL A 193 -7.58 -5.48 14.89
N HIS A 194 -6.43 -4.90 14.55
CA HIS A 194 -5.21 -5.65 14.27
C HIS A 194 -4.73 -6.35 15.55
N ASN A 195 -5.03 -7.64 15.67
CA ASN A 195 -4.63 -8.45 16.83
C ASN A 195 -3.19 -8.96 16.66
N ASN A 196 -2.20 -8.07 16.71
CA ASN A 196 -0.81 -8.51 16.84
C ASN A 196 -0.40 -8.60 18.33
N SER A 197 -0.45 -9.82 18.86
CA SER A 197 0.07 -10.20 20.18
C SER A 197 1.60 -10.29 20.24
N SER A 198 2.31 -9.97 19.14
CA SER A 198 3.78 -10.00 19.08
C SER A 198 4.37 -8.63 19.42
N ILE A 199 5.17 -8.60 20.48
CA ILE A 199 5.93 -7.44 20.98
C ILE A 199 7.18 -7.16 20.11
N LEU A 200 7.33 -7.85 18.96
CA LEU A 200 8.47 -7.64 18.08
C LEU A 200 8.41 -6.23 17.47
N SER A 201 9.54 -5.53 17.53
CA SER A 201 9.76 -4.27 16.84
C SER A 201 9.64 -4.49 15.35
N ILE A 202 8.89 -3.61 14.68
CA ILE A 202 8.79 -3.64 13.22
C ILE A 202 10.07 -2.98 12.67
N PRO A 203 10.60 -3.41 11.51
CA PRO A 203 11.68 -2.69 10.85
C PRO A 203 11.27 -1.26 10.43
N ASN A 204 12.22 -0.33 10.42
CA ASN A 204 11.96 1.05 9.97
C ASN A 204 11.87 1.12 8.44
N PHE A 205 11.06 2.04 7.92
CA PHE A 205 10.98 2.31 6.49
C PHE A 205 10.60 3.76 6.22
N ILE A 206 10.86 4.20 4.99
CA ILE A 206 10.50 5.54 4.52
C ILE A 206 9.39 5.44 3.48
N VAL A 207 8.49 6.42 3.46
CA VAL A 207 7.48 6.59 2.43
C VAL A 207 7.59 7.98 1.79
N ILE A 208 7.60 8.01 0.47
CA ILE A 208 7.69 9.20 -0.38
C ILE A 208 6.50 9.16 -1.35
N SER A 209 5.86 10.30 -1.61
CA SER A 209 4.74 10.39 -2.55
C SER A 209 4.81 11.56 -3.52
N GLN A 210 4.03 11.44 -4.60
CA GLN A 210 4.02 12.35 -5.74
C GLN A 210 5.40 12.48 -6.42
N PHE A 211 6.20 11.42 -6.36
CA PHE A 211 7.59 11.45 -6.81
C PHE A 211 7.73 11.62 -8.33
N ILE A 212 8.63 12.51 -8.74
CA ILE A 212 9.06 12.71 -10.12
C ILE A 212 10.59 12.49 -10.19
N PRO A 213 11.11 11.61 -11.07
CA PRO A 213 12.52 11.21 -11.07
C PRO A 213 13.43 12.26 -11.72
N THR A 214 13.48 13.47 -11.16
CA THR A 214 14.44 14.50 -11.58
C THR A 214 15.82 14.25 -10.94
N GLU A 215 16.88 14.84 -11.49
CA GLU A 215 18.22 14.74 -10.88
C GLU A 215 18.24 15.26 -9.44
N GLU A 216 17.50 16.33 -9.17
CA GLU A 216 17.40 16.90 -7.84
C GLU A 216 16.62 15.99 -6.88
N SER A 217 15.48 15.46 -7.30
CA SER A 217 14.65 14.57 -6.47
C SER A 217 15.41 13.27 -6.13
N ILE A 218 16.16 12.71 -7.09
CA ILE A 218 17.04 11.55 -6.86
C ILE A 218 18.16 11.89 -5.88
N LYS A 219 18.79 13.07 -6.02
CA LYS A 219 19.83 13.55 -5.10
C LYS A 219 19.29 13.71 -3.67
N ARG A 220 18.06 14.23 -3.51
CA ARG A 220 17.40 14.35 -2.20
C ARG A 220 17.23 12.98 -1.55
N ILE A 221 16.73 11.98 -2.28
CA ILE A 221 16.60 10.60 -1.75
C ILE A 221 17.98 10.06 -1.32
N ASN A 222 19.01 10.17 -2.17
CA ASN A 222 20.36 9.71 -1.82
C ASN A 222 20.89 10.38 -0.55
N ASN A 223 20.69 11.69 -0.41
CA ASN A 223 21.13 12.41 0.79
C ASN A 223 20.36 11.98 2.04
N ILE A 224 19.04 11.76 1.93
CA ILE A 224 18.23 11.21 3.04
C ILE A 224 18.82 9.87 3.47
N LEU A 225 19.01 8.92 2.55
CA LEU A 225 19.54 7.59 2.86
C LEU A 225 20.94 7.63 3.47
N LYS A 226 21.79 8.53 2.96
CA LYS A 226 23.12 8.77 3.53
C LYS A 226 23.04 9.21 4.99
N VAL A 227 22.18 10.17 5.32
CA VAL A 227 21.98 10.64 6.69
C VAL A 227 21.54 9.48 7.60
N TYR A 228 20.51 8.72 7.21
CA TYR A 228 20.05 7.57 8.01
C TYR A 228 21.17 6.52 8.20
N THR A 229 22.00 6.29 7.19
CA THR A 229 23.15 5.39 7.28
C THR A 229 24.23 5.91 8.24
N GLU A 230 24.54 7.21 8.18
CA GLU A 230 25.52 7.87 9.07
C GLU A 230 25.08 7.84 10.54
N TYR A 231 23.78 7.92 10.80
CA TYR A 231 23.19 7.79 12.13
C TYR A 231 22.94 6.33 12.57
N GLU A 232 23.41 5.34 11.80
CA GLU A 232 23.23 3.90 12.05
C GLU A 232 21.75 3.47 12.17
N ILE A 233 20.84 4.21 11.53
CA ILE A 233 19.42 3.87 11.50
C ILE A 233 19.18 2.89 10.34
N SER A 234 18.95 1.62 10.68
CA SER A 234 18.64 0.58 9.70
C SER A 234 17.25 0.77 9.10
N LEU A 235 17.18 0.88 7.78
CA LEU A 235 15.95 0.91 6.98
C LEU A 235 15.79 -0.43 6.26
N CYS A 236 14.59 -1.03 6.31
CA CYS A 236 14.28 -2.20 5.49
C CYS A 236 13.81 -1.81 4.09
N SER A 237 13.17 -0.66 3.94
CA SER A 237 12.61 -0.23 2.66
C SER A 237 12.42 1.27 2.50
N VAL A 238 12.32 1.66 1.23
CA VAL A 238 11.88 2.97 0.77
C VAL A 238 10.70 2.76 -0.18
N ILE A 239 9.52 3.23 0.22
CA ILE A 239 8.29 3.12 -0.56
C ILE A 239 8.10 4.43 -1.32
N ILE A 240 8.10 4.36 -2.64
CA ILE A 240 8.02 5.52 -3.53
C ILE A 240 6.72 5.44 -4.34
N MET A 241 5.77 6.30 -3.98
CA MET A 241 4.54 6.54 -4.73
C MET A 241 4.78 7.57 -5.83
N VAL A 242 4.68 7.11 -7.07
CA VAL A 242 5.04 7.85 -8.28
C VAL A 242 3.89 8.74 -8.72
N HIS A 243 4.20 9.97 -9.14
CA HIS A 243 3.20 10.90 -9.68
C HIS A 243 2.47 10.33 -10.92
N GLU A 244 1.16 10.60 -11.08
CA GLU A 244 0.28 10.04 -12.13
C GLU A 244 0.81 10.18 -13.57
N ARG A 245 1.48 11.31 -13.87
CA ARG A 245 2.03 11.61 -15.20
C ARG A 245 3.34 10.91 -15.52
N VAL A 246 3.92 10.21 -14.55
CA VAL A 246 5.26 9.62 -14.68
C VAL A 246 5.15 8.13 -15.00
N ASN A 247 5.95 7.68 -15.98
CA ASN A 247 6.07 6.27 -16.29
C ASN A 247 6.91 5.55 -15.23
N ILE A 248 6.30 4.61 -14.50
CA ILE A 248 6.96 3.82 -13.45
C ILE A 248 8.21 3.06 -13.94
N ILE A 249 8.28 2.68 -15.22
CA ILE A 249 9.45 1.99 -15.78
C ILE A 249 10.66 2.93 -15.85
N ASN A 250 10.43 4.22 -16.15
CA ASN A 250 11.48 5.23 -16.14
C ASN A 250 11.97 5.45 -14.71
N VAL A 251 11.05 5.57 -13.74
CA VAL A 251 11.40 5.69 -12.31
C VAL A 251 12.24 4.50 -11.86
N ARG A 252 11.81 3.27 -12.19
CA ARG A 252 12.58 2.05 -11.87
C ARG A 252 14.01 2.14 -12.39
N THR A 253 14.18 2.58 -13.63
CA THR A 253 15.49 2.68 -14.27
C THR A 253 16.38 3.72 -13.58
N GLU A 254 15.82 4.87 -13.21
CA GLU A 254 16.54 5.92 -12.49
C GLU A 254 16.95 5.49 -11.08
N ILE A 255 16.03 4.89 -10.32
CA ILE A 255 16.31 4.34 -8.99
C ILE A 255 17.34 3.21 -9.08
N GLU A 256 17.23 2.34 -10.08
CA GLU A 256 18.18 1.25 -10.33
C GLU A 256 19.60 1.78 -10.51
N ASN A 257 19.77 2.71 -11.46
CA ASN A 257 21.06 3.19 -11.88
C ASN A 257 21.73 4.16 -10.88
N LYS A 258 20.94 4.90 -10.10
CA LYS A 258 21.46 6.02 -9.29
C LYS A 258 21.39 5.81 -7.78
N ILE A 259 20.62 4.84 -7.29
CA ILE A 259 20.38 4.66 -5.85
C ILE A 259 20.55 3.19 -5.45
N SER A 260 19.73 2.29 -5.99
CA SER A 260 19.57 0.93 -5.45
C SER A 260 20.84 0.07 -5.49
N GLY A 261 21.78 0.38 -6.39
CA GLY A 261 23.06 -0.30 -6.49
C GLY A 261 24.03 0.01 -5.33
N GLU A 262 23.87 1.16 -4.67
CA GLU A 262 24.62 1.57 -3.49
C GLU A 262 24.00 1.01 -2.21
N TYR A 263 22.67 1.05 -2.10
CA TYR A 263 21.90 0.59 -0.94
C TYR A 263 21.26 -0.79 -1.18
N LYS A 264 22.09 -1.84 -1.25
CA LYS A 264 21.67 -3.20 -1.67
C LYS A 264 20.78 -3.91 -0.64
N GLU A 265 20.88 -3.52 0.61
CA GLU A 265 20.14 -4.02 1.77
C GLU A 265 18.74 -3.41 1.91
N ILE A 266 18.49 -2.27 1.24
CA ILE A 266 17.21 -1.57 1.28
C ILE A 266 16.35 -2.02 0.09
N GLU A 267 15.09 -2.40 0.35
CA GLU A 267 14.12 -2.67 -0.71
C GLU A 267 13.41 -1.39 -1.15
N PHE A 268 13.46 -1.10 -2.45
CA PHE A 268 12.77 0.03 -3.06
C PHE A 268 11.43 -0.43 -3.64
N ILE A 269 10.33 0.01 -3.05
CA ILE A 269 8.98 -0.35 -3.46
C ILE A 269 8.40 0.78 -4.28
N LEU A 270 8.18 0.57 -5.58
CA LEU A 270 7.61 1.58 -6.46
C LEU A 270 6.12 1.32 -6.66
N ILE A 271 5.30 2.30 -6.30
CA ILE A 271 3.84 2.26 -6.45
C ILE A 271 3.45 3.27 -7.54
N PRO A 272 2.74 2.87 -8.60
CA PRO A 272 2.41 3.75 -9.71
C PRO A 272 1.34 4.77 -9.33
N GLY A 273 1.33 5.93 -9.99
CA GLY A 273 0.22 6.88 -9.88
C GLY A 273 -1.04 6.45 -10.64
N VAL A 274 -2.10 7.25 -10.50
CA VAL A 274 -3.36 7.06 -11.24
C VAL A 274 -3.09 7.19 -12.75
N GLY A 275 -3.67 6.31 -13.57
CA GLY A 275 -3.47 6.31 -15.03
C GLY A 275 -2.35 5.40 -15.56
N SER A 276 -1.56 4.77 -14.68
CA SER A 276 -0.61 3.71 -15.06
C SER A 276 -1.33 2.43 -15.52
N LYS A 277 -0.74 1.65 -16.42
CA LYS A 277 -1.23 0.30 -16.75
C LYS A 277 -1.18 -0.69 -15.57
N TYR A 278 -0.39 -0.36 -14.55
CA TYR A 278 -0.27 -1.11 -13.29
C TYR A 278 -1.29 -0.63 -12.24
N PHE A 279 -2.19 0.28 -12.61
CA PHE A 279 -3.31 0.69 -11.79
C PHE A 279 -4.30 -0.47 -11.62
N TYR A 280 -4.78 -0.65 -10.40
CA TYR A 280 -5.73 -1.69 -10.02
C TYR A 280 -7.05 -1.58 -10.83
N PRO A 281 -7.75 -2.68 -11.16
CA PRO A 281 -7.49 -4.08 -10.81
C PRO A 281 -6.51 -4.83 -11.74
N HIS A 282 -5.90 -4.15 -12.70
CA HIS A 282 -5.27 -4.81 -13.85
C HIS A 282 -3.74 -4.92 -13.77
N GLY A 283 -3.14 -4.79 -12.59
CA GLY A 283 -1.69 -4.86 -12.38
C GLY A 283 -1.24 -6.13 -11.64
N GLU A 284 -0.05 -6.61 -11.99
CA GLU A 284 0.68 -7.63 -11.23
C GLU A 284 1.85 -6.99 -10.48
N CYS A 285 2.11 -7.45 -9.26
CA CYS A 285 3.32 -7.06 -8.54
C CYS A 285 4.51 -7.85 -9.10
N SER A 286 5.67 -7.20 -9.23
CA SER A 286 6.88 -7.84 -9.75
C SER A 286 8.11 -7.40 -8.98
N VAL A 287 9.10 -8.28 -8.88
CA VAL A 287 10.34 -8.01 -8.14
C VAL A 287 11.52 -8.18 -9.09
N TYR A 288 12.41 -7.19 -9.08
CA TYR A 288 13.65 -7.21 -9.83
C TYR A 288 14.77 -6.59 -8.98
N ARG A 289 15.80 -7.40 -8.66
CA ARG A 289 16.87 -7.02 -7.71
C ARG A 289 16.31 -6.67 -6.32
N ASN A 290 16.65 -5.51 -5.77
CA ASN A 290 16.07 -4.93 -4.57
C ASN A 290 15.00 -3.88 -4.89
N ILE A 291 14.40 -3.95 -6.09
CA ILE A 291 13.31 -3.07 -6.50
C ILE A 291 12.06 -3.90 -6.74
N SER A 292 10.98 -3.55 -6.05
CA SER A 292 9.68 -4.17 -6.20
C SER A 292 8.69 -3.18 -6.80
N LEU A 293 7.96 -3.61 -7.83
CA LEU A 293 6.87 -2.85 -8.42
C LEU A 293 5.55 -3.35 -7.84
N GLY A 294 4.82 -2.47 -7.15
CA GLY A 294 3.47 -2.72 -6.66
C GLY A 294 2.39 -2.31 -7.67
N THR A 295 1.15 -2.69 -7.38
CA THR A 295 -0.05 -2.07 -7.98
C THR A 295 -0.42 -0.78 -7.26
N ASN A 296 -1.39 -0.03 -7.78
CA ASN A 296 -1.99 1.08 -7.04
C ASN A 296 -3.52 0.91 -6.91
N PRO A 297 -4.05 0.71 -5.69
CA PRO A 297 -3.31 0.53 -4.43
C PRO A 297 -2.66 -0.87 -4.33
N CYS A 298 -1.81 -1.08 -3.33
CA CYS A 298 -1.22 -2.38 -2.99
C CYS A 298 -1.21 -2.65 -1.47
N GLU A 299 -1.04 -3.92 -1.13
CA GLU A 299 -0.73 -4.41 0.22
C GLU A 299 0.78 -4.58 0.31
N VAL A 300 1.41 -3.89 1.26
CA VAL A 300 2.83 -4.05 1.61
C VAL A 300 2.89 -4.67 3.00
N LYS A 301 3.30 -5.93 3.06
CA LYS A 301 3.46 -6.66 4.30
C LYS A 301 4.92 -6.64 4.72
N ILE A 302 5.19 -6.02 5.86
CA ILE A 302 6.52 -5.97 6.50
C ILE A 302 6.44 -6.85 7.74
N GLU A 303 7.15 -7.98 7.69
CA GLU A 303 7.05 -9.13 8.57
C GLU A 303 5.60 -9.66 8.67
N ASN A 304 4.92 -9.41 9.79
CA ASN A 304 3.54 -9.81 10.03
C ASN A 304 2.60 -8.60 10.10
N ASN A 305 3.01 -7.45 9.58
CA ASN A 305 2.22 -6.22 9.60
C ASN A 305 1.90 -5.79 8.17
N VAL A 306 0.61 -5.66 7.89
CA VAL A 306 0.13 -5.24 6.57
C VAL A 306 -0.09 -3.73 6.58
N PHE A 307 0.45 -3.05 5.57
CA PHE A 307 0.20 -1.66 5.26
C PHE A 307 -0.52 -1.58 3.91
N LEU A 308 -1.62 -0.83 3.86
CA LEU A 308 -2.35 -0.54 2.63
C LEU A 308 -1.83 0.79 2.10
N ILE A 309 -1.28 0.78 0.89
CA ILE A 309 -0.60 1.95 0.34
C ILE A 309 -1.15 2.25 -1.05
N GLY A 310 -1.42 3.52 -1.33
CA GLY A 310 -1.81 3.93 -2.68
C GLY A 310 -1.53 5.40 -2.97
N SER A 311 -1.25 5.68 -4.23
CA SER A 311 -0.92 7.01 -4.73
C SER A 311 -2.15 7.63 -5.39
N PHE A 312 -2.78 8.60 -4.74
CA PHE A 312 -4.03 9.19 -5.16
C PHE A 312 -4.08 10.68 -4.86
N ASP A 313 -4.77 11.46 -5.68
CA ASP A 313 -5.09 12.86 -5.37
C ASP A 313 -6.60 12.94 -5.08
N LEU A 314 -6.98 12.55 -3.87
CA LEU A 314 -8.37 12.32 -3.45
C LEU A 314 -8.80 13.15 -2.24
N ILE A 315 -7.89 13.69 -1.42
CA ILE A 315 -8.25 14.34 -0.15
C ILE A 315 -9.03 15.64 -0.37
N ASP A 316 -8.62 16.48 -1.33
CA ASP A 316 -9.34 17.72 -1.65
C ASP A 316 -10.73 17.42 -2.23
N GLY A 317 -10.84 16.48 -3.17
CA GLY A 317 -12.13 16.05 -3.70
C GLY A 317 -13.04 15.47 -2.61
N ILE A 318 -12.49 14.71 -1.67
CA ILE A 318 -13.24 14.21 -0.51
C ILE A 318 -13.75 15.37 0.35
N ARG A 319 -12.91 16.38 0.59
CA ARG A 319 -13.28 17.56 1.36
C ARG A 319 -14.41 18.35 0.71
N GLU A 320 -14.41 18.47 -0.60
CA GLU A 320 -15.44 19.17 -1.37
C GLU A 320 -16.79 18.43 -1.39
N GLU A 321 -16.77 17.10 -1.40
CA GLU A 321 -17.98 16.26 -1.50
C GLU A 321 -18.55 15.81 -0.14
N CYS A 322 -17.91 16.16 0.97
CA CYS A 322 -18.31 15.74 2.32
C CYS A 322 -18.93 16.87 3.15
N VAL A 323 -19.74 16.48 4.14
CA VAL A 323 -20.24 17.33 5.22
C VAL A 323 -19.62 16.84 6.51
N PHE A 324 -18.87 17.70 7.19
CA PHE A 324 -18.21 17.37 8.43
C PHE A 324 -18.35 18.49 9.45
N ASN A 325 -18.18 18.13 10.73
CA ASN A 325 -18.05 19.06 11.84
C ASN A 325 -16.94 18.56 12.77
N GLY A 326 -16.08 19.47 13.23
CA GLY A 326 -14.86 19.14 13.98
C GLY A 326 -13.58 19.20 13.14
N ASP A 327 -12.54 18.52 13.60
CA ASP A 327 -11.24 18.43 12.91
C ASP A 327 -11.35 17.50 11.69
N PHE A 328 -11.20 18.08 10.49
CA PHE A 328 -11.28 17.35 9.23
C PHE A 328 -10.31 16.17 9.16
N ARG A 329 -9.04 16.36 9.52
CA ARG A 329 -8.00 15.33 9.37
C ARG A 329 -8.28 14.16 10.31
N LYS A 330 -8.67 14.45 11.55
CA LYS A 330 -9.04 13.45 12.56
C LYS A 330 -10.28 12.65 12.14
N GLU A 331 -11.36 13.32 11.74
CA GLU A 331 -12.61 12.64 11.40
C GLU A 331 -12.55 11.90 10.07
N LEU A 332 -11.80 12.41 9.09
CA LEU A 332 -11.48 11.70 7.84
C LEU A 332 -10.72 10.41 8.13
N SER A 333 -9.64 10.49 8.92
CA SER A 333 -8.80 9.33 9.27
C SER A 333 -9.62 8.21 9.89
N LYS A 334 -10.44 8.57 10.89
CA LYS A 334 -11.35 7.63 11.54
C LYS A 334 -12.35 7.02 10.56
N THR A 335 -12.90 7.83 9.66
CA THR A 335 -13.89 7.37 8.69
C THR A 335 -13.27 6.42 7.67
N LEU A 336 -12.16 6.76 7.03
CA LEU A 336 -11.54 5.89 6.02
C LEU A 336 -11.08 4.54 6.59
N LEU A 337 -10.53 4.53 7.81
CA LEU A 337 -10.15 3.29 8.51
C LEU A 337 -11.37 2.40 8.81
N THR A 338 -12.47 2.97 9.31
CA THR A 338 -13.68 2.20 9.66
C THR A 338 -14.48 1.75 8.43
N GLN A 339 -14.48 2.56 7.36
CA GLN A 339 -15.05 2.18 6.07
C GLN A 339 -14.19 1.14 5.33
N ALA A 340 -12.93 0.94 5.76
CA ALA A 340 -11.92 0.13 5.08
C ALA A 340 -11.88 0.47 3.58
N SER A 341 -11.66 1.75 3.26
CA SER A 341 -11.63 2.21 1.87
C SER A 341 -10.74 3.45 1.73
N PHE A 342 -9.98 3.54 0.64
CA PHE A 342 -9.23 4.77 0.32
C PHE A 342 -10.17 5.91 -0.08
N ASN A 343 -11.29 5.60 -0.73
CA ASN A 343 -12.33 6.57 -1.04
C ASN A 343 -13.72 5.89 -1.03
N PRO A 344 -14.57 6.12 -0.02
CA PRO A 344 -15.87 5.47 0.09
C PRO A 344 -16.85 5.82 -1.05
N PHE A 345 -16.54 6.85 -1.87
CA PHE A 345 -17.31 7.26 -3.05
C PHE A 345 -17.05 6.37 -4.26
N ILE A 346 -15.90 5.69 -4.27
CA ILE A 346 -15.38 4.97 -5.43
C ILE A 346 -15.33 3.49 -5.10
N HIS A 347 -16.22 2.71 -5.72
CA HIS A 347 -16.38 1.29 -5.41
C HIS A 347 -15.08 0.48 -5.51
N TYR A 348 -14.22 0.73 -6.49
CA TYR A 348 -12.96 -0.03 -6.67
C TYR A 348 -11.87 0.26 -5.63
N THR A 349 -12.11 1.18 -4.69
CA THR A 349 -11.22 1.45 -3.56
C THR A 349 -11.71 0.83 -2.26
N ASP A 350 -12.69 -0.07 -2.33
CA ASP A 350 -13.18 -0.85 -1.20
C ASP A 350 -12.17 -1.94 -0.80
N LEU A 351 -11.76 -1.90 0.47
CA LEU A 351 -10.79 -2.80 1.10
C LEU A 351 -11.48 -3.62 2.20
N SER A 352 -12.82 -3.68 2.24
CA SER A 352 -13.57 -4.42 3.26
C SER A 352 -13.24 -5.91 3.33
N TYR A 353 -12.65 -6.45 2.26
CA TYR A 353 -12.17 -7.83 2.11
C TYR A 353 -10.70 -8.03 2.44
N THR A 354 -9.91 -6.97 2.49
CA THR A 354 -8.51 -7.05 2.89
C THR A 354 -8.43 -7.55 4.33
N GLU A 355 -7.38 -8.33 4.58
CA GLU A 355 -7.04 -8.86 5.91
C GLU A 355 -6.74 -7.72 6.89
N ASP A 356 -6.55 -8.06 8.16
CA ASP A 356 -6.24 -7.07 9.20
C ASP A 356 -4.95 -6.31 8.83
N PHE A 357 -5.02 -4.98 8.88
CA PHE A 357 -3.92 -4.10 8.51
C PHE A 357 -3.57 -3.15 9.65
N LEU A 358 -2.28 -2.86 9.78
CA LEU A 358 -1.73 -1.95 10.77
C LEU A 358 -1.84 -0.49 10.31
N GLY A 359 -1.66 -0.22 9.01
CA GLY A 359 -1.65 1.15 8.51
C GLY A 359 -2.29 1.30 7.13
N MET A 360 -2.88 2.48 6.90
CA MET A 360 -3.35 2.96 5.60
C MET A 360 -2.58 4.23 5.27
N ILE A 361 -1.92 4.25 4.10
CA ILE A 361 -1.04 5.34 3.68
C ILE A 361 -1.48 5.82 2.31
N ILE A 362 -1.75 7.12 2.21
CA ILE A 362 -2.20 7.77 0.97
C ILE A 362 -1.12 8.76 0.53
N GLY A 363 -0.56 8.53 -0.66
CA GLY A 363 0.29 9.49 -1.33
C GLY A 363 -0.56 10.49 -2.10
N ASP A 364 -0.75 11.67 -1.55
CA ASP A 364 -1.67 12.71 -2.04
C ASP A 364 -0.97 14.05 -2.15
N SER A 365 -1.50 14.98 -2.95
CA SER A 365 -0.90 16.31 -3.08
C SER A 365 -1.31 17.29 -1.97
N TYR A 366 -2.23 16.86 -1.09
CA TYR A 366 -2.63 17.54 0.14
C TYR A 366 -1.51 17.61 1.19
N ASP A 367 -1.71 18.42 2.23
CA ASP A 367 -0.78 18.51 3.36
C ASP A 367 -0.55 17.16 4.04
N CYS A 368 0.68 16.92 4.48
CA CYS A 368 1.04 15.71 5.20
C CYS A 368 0.46 15.71 6.62
N PHE A 369 -0.08 14.57 7.05
CA PHE A 369 -0.56 14.36 8.42
C PHE A 369 -0.66 12.87 8.75
N THR A 370 -0.67 12.55 10.05
CA THR A 370 -0.88 11.19 10.55
C THR A 370 -1.82 11.18 11.75
N HIS A 371 -2.62 10.13 11.86
CA HIS A 371 -3.50 9.88 12.99
C HIS A 371 -3.54 8.38 13.31
N THR A 372 -3.64 8.05 14.60
CA THR A 372 -3.87 6.68 15.04
C THR A 372 -5.29 6.52 15.58
N HIS A 373 -6.01 5.50 15.12
CA HIS A 373 -7.34 5.14 15.60
C HIS A 373 -7.43 3.62 15.81
N ASN A 374 -7.79 3.18 17.02
CA ASN A 374 -7.90 1.76 17.38
C ASN A 374 -6.67 0.92 17.00
N ASN A 375 -5.47 1.42 17.31
CA ASN A 375 -4.17 0.81 16.96
C ASN A 375 -3.91 0.65 15.45
N GLN A 376 -4.69 1.30 14.60
CA GLN A 376 -4.41 1.43 13.17
C GLN A 376 -3.95 2.84 12.87
N ILE A 377 -3.00 2.96 11.95
CA ILE A 377 -2.39 4.22 11.59
C ILE A 377 -2.96 4.67 10.24
N PHE A 378 -3.36 5.93 10.14
CA PHE A 378 -3.71 6.57 8.90
C PHE A 378 -2.72 7.69 8.64
N SER A 379 -2.14 7.72 7.44
CA SER A 379 -1.19 8.76 7.06
C SER A 379 -1.46 9.26 5.65
N VAL A 380 -1.43 10.58 5.48
CA VAL A 380 -1.30 11.23 4.17
C VAL A 380 0.14 11.72 4.07
N CYS A 381 0.87 11.25 3.07
CA CYS A 381 2.32 11.49 2.95
C CYS A 381 2.65 12.87 2.34
N GLY A 382 1.71 13.47 1.61
CA GLY A 382 1.85 14.77 0.97
C GLY A 382 2.69 14.75 -0.32
N ASP A 383 3.04 15.92 -0.83
CA ASP A 383 3.72 16.04 -2.13
C ASP A 383 5.23 16.24 -1.93
N PHE A 384 6.06 15.24 -2.24
CA PHE A 384 7.52 15.32 -2.08
C PHE A 384 8.15 16.43 -2.93
N GLU A 385 7.59 16.69 -4.11
CA GLU A 385 8.13 17.67 -5.05
C GLU A 385 7.77 19.09 -4.61
N LYS A 386 6.49 19.34 -4.29
CA LYS A 386 6.01 20.67 -3.84
C LYS A 386 6.56 21.07 -2.48
N SER A 387 6.83 20.11 -1.60
CA SER A 387 7.34 20.34 -0.24
C SER A 387 8.87 20.36 -0.14
N GLU A 388 9.58 20.31 -1.28
CA GLU A 388 11.04 20.28 -1.34
C GLU A 388 11.68 19.10 -0.57
N GLY A 389 10.97 17.98 -0.47
CA GLY A 389 11.49 16.74 0.09
C GLY A 389 10.88 16.31 1.43
N GLN A 390 9.61 16.62 1.69
CA GLN A 390 8.88 16.04 2.84
C GLN A 390 8.54 14.57 2.57
N PHE A 391 8.73 13.73 3.59
CA PHE A 391 8.46 12.30 3.52
C PHE A 391 7.98 11.79 4.89
N LEU A 392 7.49 10.55 4.94
CA LEU A 392 7.14 9.87 6.19
C LEU A 392 8.23 8.88 6.58
N PHE A 393 8.72 8.96 7.81
CA PHE A 393 9.57 7.93 8.42
C PHE A 393 8.71 7.08 9.35
N PHE A 394 8.72 5.76 9.16
CA PHE A 394 8.10 4.83 10.10
C PHE A 394 9.13 4.38 11.13
N ASN A 395 8.94 4.82 12.37
CA ASN A 395 9.70 4.31 13.51
C ASN A 395 9.06 3.00 13.97
N GLY A 396 9.67 1.87 13.61
CA GLY A 396 9.09 0.56 13.86
C GLY A 396 9.21 0.07 15.30
N ALA A 397 10.03 0.73 16.13
CA ALA A 397 10.07 0.50 17.58
C ALA A 397 8.85 1.13 18.28
N GLU A 398 8.49 2.35 17.89
CA GLU A 398 7.35 3.09 18.45
C GLU A 398 6.04 2.82 17.71
N ARG A 399 6.13 2.26 16.50
CA ARG A 399 5.02 2.00 15.58
C ARG A 399 4.25 3.28 15.23
N VAL A 400 4.99 4.35 14.92
CA VAL A 400 4.45 5.65 14.54
C VAL A 400 5.07 6.13 13.24
N PHE A 401 4.33 6.96 12.51
CA PHE A 401 4.89 7.74 11.42
C PHE A 401 5.30 9.12 11.95
N GLU A 402 6.52 9.50 11.60
CA GLU A 402 7.07 10.83 11.79
C GLU A 402 7.06 11.56 10.44
N ILE A 403 6.67 12.83 10.44
CA ILE A 403 6.72 13.68 9.24
C ILE A 403 8.09 14.34 9.24
N CYS A 404 8.89 14.03 8.23
CA CYS A 404 10.25 14.51 8.10
C CYS A 404 10.38 15.39 6.85
N SER A 405 11.32 16.34 6.88
CA SER A 405 11.69 17.12 5.70
C SER A 405 13.18 16.96 5.41
N TYR A 406 13.53 16.88 4.12
CA TYR A 406 14.93 16.91 3.68
C TYR A 406 15.70 18.13 4.22
N GLY A 407 15.04 19.30 4.30
CA GLY A 407 15.64 20.53 4.82
C GLY A 407 16.16 20.38 6.25
N ASP A 408 15.38 19.71 7.11
CA ASP A 408 15.70 19.52 8.52
C ASP A 408 16.92 18.59 8.71
N LEU A 409 17.08 17.62 7.81
CA LEU A 409 18.21 16.67 7.83
C LEU A 409 19.53 17.28 7.36
N SER A 410 19.50 18.44 6.71
CA SER A 410 20.67 19.07 6.07
C SER A 410 21.36 20.14 6.92
N THR A 411 20.89 20.37 8.15
CA THR A 411 21.31 21.50 8.99
C THR A 411 22.24 21.18 10.16
N GLU A 412 22.81 19.97 10.22
CA GLU A 412 23.85 19.61 11.20
C GLU A 412 25.22 19.36 10.58
#